data_AF-A0ABD2MV07-F1
#
_entry.id   AF-A0ABD2MV07-F1
#
_cell.length_a   1.000
_cell.length_b   1.000
_cell.length_c   1.000
_cell.angle_alpha   90.00
_cell.angle_beta   90.00
_cell.angle_gamma   90.00
#
_symmetry.space_group_name_H-M   'P 1'
#
loop_
_entity.id
_entity.type
_entity.pdbx_description
1 polymer ?
#
loop_
_entity_poly.entity_id
_entity_poly.type
_entity_poly.pdbx_seq_one_letter_code
_entity_poly.pdbx_strand_id
1 'polypeptide(L)'
;MGCCDPDEESKKDITGERRCTDVCWLCLYIAFWCLMVIIAAFSFVYGNPIRLINGYDSFGNTCGTNNNKKIGSLEYSGMDTSDRPYLLFFDINELRNSLKICVKQCPPKTFYKIEDLGQYYRQNKVGYCNYKFNYNELDKPNQKWDVHVLSRSYGPCPVLPVYESTPVLNRCVPKPVKEISDAILSNLYGLLNNWDTLEKVLADLYTSKFVIIGLIFCH
;
A
#
# COMPACT_ATOMS: atom_id res chain seq x y z
N MET A 1 27.14 65.88 48.90
CA MET A 1 26.12 66.95 48.88
C MET A 1 25.31 66.80 47.61
N GLY A 2 23.98 66.84 47.72
CA GLY A 2 23.07 66.97 46.59
C GLY A 2 22.28 65.70 46.29
N CYS A 3 21.23 65.47 47.07
CA CYS A 3 20.11 64.60 46.71
C CYS A 3 19.33 65.22 45.54
N CYS A 4 18.79 64.38 44.66
CA CYS A 4 17.57 64.69 43.91
C CYS A 4 16.57 63.57 44.23
N ASP A 5 15.39 63.97 44.71
CA ASP A 5 14.28 63.12 45.13
C ASP A 5 13.74 62.23 44.00
N PRO A 6 13.08 61.10 44.35
CA PRO A 6 12.47 60.20 43.39
C PRO A 6 11.07 60.71 43.01
N ASP A 7 10.84 61.02 41.74
CA ASP A 7 9.48 61.19 41.23
C ASP A 7 8.78 59.82 41.24
N GLU A 8 7.77 59.71 42.10
CA GLU A 8 6.74 58.67 42.05
C GLU A 8 5.87 58.81 40.79
N GLU A 9 5.22 57.70 40.42
CA GLU A 9 4.29 57.50 39.30
C GLU A 9 4.95 57.38 37.90
N SER A 10 5.05 56.18 37.31
CA SER A 10 3.98 55.21 37.17
C SER A 10 4.58 53.81 37.04
N LYS A 11 4.18 52.91 37.95
CA LYS A 11 4.05 51.50 37.59
C LYS A 11 3.04 51.46 36.44
N LYS A 12 3.52 51.53 35.20
CA LYS A 12 2.74 51.06 34.05
C LYS A 12 2.55 49.58 34.29
N ASP A 13 1.40 49.28 34.87
CA ASP A 13 0.86 47.95 35.00
C ASP A 13 0.98 47.29 33.62
N ILE A 14 1.86 46.29 33.51
CA ILE A 14 1.94 45.44 32.31
C ILE A 14 0.78 44.43 32.42
N THR A 15 -0.42 44.96 32.61
CA THR A 15 -1.70 44.26 32.48
C THR A 15 -2.38 44.85 31.25
N GLY A 16 -1.65 44.89 30.14
CA GLY A 16 -2.30 44.97 28.85
C GLY A 16 -3.15 43.72 28.70
N GLU A 17 -4.47 43.85 28.88
CA GLU A 17 -5.43 42.81 28.53
C GLU A 17 -5.08 42.33 27.12
N ARG A 18 -4.60 41.09 27.01
CA ARG A 18 -4.27 40.51 25.71
C ARG A 18 -5.57 40.38 24.93
N ARG A 19 -5.85 41.33 24.04
CA ARG A 19 -6.97 41.20 23.09
C ARG A 19 -6.64 40.05 22.15
N CYS A 20 -7.51 39.04 22.11
CA CYS A 20 -7.42 37.89 21.21
C CYS A 20 -7.37 38.37 19.75
N THR A 21 -6.16 38.60 19.25
CA THR A 21 -5.92 38.92 17.85
C THR A 21 -5.85 37.61 17.11
N ASP A 22 -7.01 36.99 16.82
CA ASP A 22 -7.09 36.03 15.69
C ASP A 22 -8.48 35.48 15.33
N VAL A 23 -9.58 36.14 15.69
CA VAL A 23 -10.94 35.58 15.41
C VAL A 23 -11.16 35.31 13.91
N CYS A 24 -10.67 36.20 13.03
CA CYS A 24 -10.77 36.00 11.57
C CYS A 24 -9.98 34.76 11.09
N TRP A 25 -8.74 34.59 11.57
CA TRP A 25 -7.90 33.46 11.18
C TRP A 25 -8.37 32.15 11.83
N LEU A 26 -8.91 32.19 13.05
CA LEU A 26 -9.58 31.06 13.68
C LEU A 26 -10.79 30.61 12.86
N CYS A 27 -11.61 31.55 12.37
CA CYS A 27 -12.74 31.22 11.48
C CYS A 27 -12.27 30.56 10.17
N LEU A 28 -11.20 31.09 9.54
CA LEU A 28 -10.62 30.48 8.34
C LEU A 28 -10.05 29.09 8.62
N TYR A 29 -9.39 28.90 9.76
CA TYR A 29 -8.86 27.61 10.20
C TYR A 29 -9.97 26.58 10.40
N ILE A 30 -11.05 26.94 11.10
CA ILE A 30 -12.22 26.07 11.30
C ILE A 30 -12.86 25.73 9.93
N ALA A 31 -13.04 26.72 9.06
CA ALA A 31 -13.60 26.50 7.72
C ALA A 31 -12.73 25.52 6.89
N PHE A 32 -11.40 25.66 6.95
CA PHE A 32 -10.47 24.75 6.29
C PHE A 32 -10.60 23.32 6.83
N TRP A 33 -10.65 23.13 8.15
CA TRP A 33 -10.85 21.80 8.74
C TRP A 33 -12.19 21.18 8.38
N CYS A 34 -13.27 21.96 8.39
CA CYS A 34 -14.57 21.50 7.91
C CYS A 34 -14.49 21.02 6.47
N LEU A 35 -13.83 21.76 5.57
CA LEU A 35 -13.62 21.36 4.19
C LEU A 35 -12.81 20.05 4.09
N MET A 36 -11.72 19.92 4.85
CA MET A 36 -10.90 18.70 4.87
C MET A 36 -11.67 17.47 5.35
N VAL A 37 -12.51 17.63 6.39
CA VAL A 37 -13.38 16.56 6.89
C VAL A 37 -14.40 16.15 5.84
N ILE A 38 -15.01 17.11 5.13
CA ILE A 38 -15.93 16.83 4.03
C ILE A 38 -15.21 16.02 2.94
N ILE A 39 -14.06 16.48 2.46
CA ILE A 39 -13.28 15.79 1.41
C ILE A 39 -12.89 14.38 1.87
N ALA A 40 -12.46 14.22 3.13
CA ALA A 40 -12.11 12.92 3.68
C ALA A 40 -13.32 11.98 3.72
N ALA A 41 -14.47 12.44 4.22
CA ALA A 41 -15.70 11.65 4.26
C ALA A 41 -16.14 11.22 2.85
N PHE A 42 -16.15 12.13 1.88
CA PHE A 42 -16.41 11.79 0.47
C PHE A 42 -15.42 10.73 -0.04
N SER A 43 -14.14 10.87 0.25
CA SER A 43 -13.11 9.91 -0.17
C SER A 43 -13.30 8.52 0.46
N PHE A 44 -13.75 8.43 1.72
CA PHE A 44 -14.03 7.16 2.37
C PHE A 44 -15.32 6.49 1.86
N VAL A 45 -16.40 7.26 1.67
CA VAL A 45 -17.70 6.73 1.25
C VAL A 45 -17.69 6.27 -0.20
N TYR A 46 -17.07 7.06 -1.08
CA TYR A 46 -17.03 6.76 -2.52
C TYR A 46 -15.76 6.04 -2.96
N GLY A 47 -14.72 6.05 -2.12
CA GLY A 47 -13.49 5.29 -2.36
C GLY A 47 -13.65 3.81 -2.06
N ASN A 48 -12.63 3.02 -2.41
CA ASN A 48 -12.53 1.62 -2.04
C ASN A 48 -11.24 1.43 -1.20
N PRO A 49 -11.30 1.62 0.13
CA PRO A 49 -10.13 1.53 0.99
C PRO A 49 -9.54 0.10 1.03
N ILE A 50 -10.36 -0.91 0.76
CA ILE A 50 -9.95 -2.32 0.72
C ILE A 50 -8.90 -2.55 -0.38
N ARG A 51 -8.97 -1.80 -1.51
CA ARG A 51 -7.94 -1.86 -2.57
C ARG A 51 -6.56 -1.42 -2.12
N LEU A 52 -6.50 -0.50 -1.16
CA LEU A 52 -5.24 -0.01 -0.62
C LEU A 52 -4.60 -1.11 0.25
N ILE A 53 -5.39 -1.70 1.15
CA ILE A 53 -4.95 -2.72 2.10
C ILE A 53 -4.58 -4.01 1.37
N ASN A 54 -5.50 -4.61 0.62
CA ASN A 54 -5.32 -5.94 0.01
C ASN A 54 -4.50 -5.93 -1.28
N GLY A 55 -4.35 -4.76 -1.91
CA GLY A 55 -3.83 -4.66 -3.27
C GLY A 55 -4.84 -5.09 -4.32
N TYR A 56 -4.55 -4.74 -5.57
CA TYR A 56 -5.36 -5.06 -6.73
C TYR A 56 -4.48 -5.60 -7.86
N ASP A 57 -5.01 -6.55 -8.63
CA ASP A 57 -4.34 -7.15 -9.78
C ASP A 57 -4.27 -6.20 -10.99
N SER A 58 -3.63 -6.63 -12.09
CA SER A 58 -3.52 -5.82 -13.31
C SER A 58 -4.85 -5.63 -14.05
N PHE A 59 -5.89 -6.37 -13.67
CA PHE A 59 -7.22 -6.34 -14.30
C PHE A 59 -8.25 -5.56 -13.48
N GLY A 60 -7.84 -5.00 -12.34
CA GLY A 60 -8.66 -4.18 -11.46
C GLY A 60 -9.46 -4.95 -10.40
N ASN A 61 -9.20 -6.24 -10.22
CA ASN A 61 -9.75 -7.01 -9.10
C ASN A 61 -8.92 -6.75 -7.84
N THR A 62 -9.62 -6.52 -6.74
CA THR A 62 -9.04 -6.42 -5.40
C THR A 62 -8.89 -7.81 -4.84
N CYS A 63 -7.72 -8.19 -4.31
CA CYS A 63 -7.50 -9.54 -3.79
C CYS A 63 -8.30 -9.80 -2.50
N GLY A 64 -8.72 -11.04 -2.27
CA GLY A 64 -9.40 -11.46 -1.05
C GLY A 64 -10.84 -10.94 -0.91
N THR A 65 -11.50 -10.57 -2.01
CA THR A 65 -12.92 -10.18 -2.01
C THR A 65 -13.68 -10.73 -3.21
N ASN A 66 -14.99 -10.91 -3.02
CA ASN A 66 -15.97 -11.26 -4.04
C ASN A 66 -16.62 -10.04 -4.68
N ASN A 67 -16.45 -8.85 -4.12
CA ASN A 67 -17.17 -7.64 -4.55
C ASN A 67 -16.42 -6.88 -5.66
N ASN A 68 -15.78 -7.59 -6.57
CA ASN A 68 -15.09 -6.98 -7.70
C ASN A 68 -16.09 -6.59 -8.79
N LYS A 69 -16.07 -5.32 -9.18
CA LYS A 69 -16.92 -4.82 -10.28
C LYS A 69 -16.23 -5.06 -11.61
N LYS A 70 -16.98 -5.58 -12.58
CA LYS A 70 -16.51 -5.73 -13.96
C LYS A 70 -16.24 -4.35 -14.58
N ILE A 71 -15.11 -4.21 -15.25
CA ILE A 71 -14.67 -2.97 -15.88
C ILE A 71 -14.80 -3.14 -17.40
N GLY A 72 -15.88 -2.60 -17.96
CA GLY A 72 -16.14 -2.67 -19.39
C GLY A 72 -16.12 -4.10 -19.95
N SER A 73 -15.40 -4.29 -21.07
CA SER A 73 -15.23 -5.59 -21.74
C SER A 73 -13.96 -6.34 -21.34
N LEU A 74 -13.24 -5.92 -20.28
CA LEU A 74 -12.03 -6.63 -19.85
C LEU A 74 -12.38 -8.03 -19.33
N GLU A 75 -11.78 -9.04 -19.96
CA GLU A 75 -12.10 -10.46 -19.75
C GLU A 75 -11.87 -10.95 -18.32
N TYR A 76 -10.83 -10.45 -17.66
CA TYR A 76 -10.43 -10.85 -16.31
C TYR A 76 -10.96 -9.94 -15.21
N SER A 77 -11.74 -8.91 -15.54
CA SER A 77 -12.27 -7.98 -14.54
C SER A 77 -13.57 -8.49 -13.90
N GLY A 78 -13.80 -8.15 -12.63
CA GLY A 78 -15.00 -8.55 -11.89
C GLY A 78 -15.01 -10.01 -11.43
N MET A 79 -13.83 -10.62 -11.27
CA MET A 79 -13.71 -12.00 -10.79
C MET A 79 -13.86 -12.09 -9.28
N ASP A 80 -14.47 -13.18 -8.78
CA ASP A 80 -14.40 -13.51 -7.35
C ASP A 80 -12.97 -13.93 -7.00
N THR A 81 -12.35 -13.20 -6.09
CA THR A 81 -10.98 -13.44 -5.61
C THR A 81 -10.94 -13.69 -4.11
N SER A 82 -12.08 -14.06 -3.51
CA SER A 82 -12.19 -14.33 -2.07
C SER A 82 -11.26 -15.46 -1.61
N ASP A 83 -10.99 -16.43 -2.49
CA ASP A 83 -10.06 -17.53 -2.27
C ASP A 83 -8.59 -17.17 -2.53
N ARG A 84 -8.32 -15.94 -2.99
CA ARG A 84 -7.00 -15.45 -3.43
C ARG A 84 -6.65 -14.13 -2.75
N PRO A 85 -6.27 -14.15 -1.47
CA PRO A 85 -6.03 -12.93 -0.71
C PRO A 85 -4.68 -12.27 -1.00
N TYR A 86 -3.72 -12.96 -1.61
CA TYR A 86 -2.35 -12.46 -1.76
C TYR A 86 -2.06 -11.96 -3.17
N LEU A 87 -1.38 -10.82 -3.29
CA LEU A 87 -0.93 -10.26 -4.56
C LEU A 87 0.48 -10.75 -4.91
N LEU A 88 0.64 -11.35 -6.09
CA LEU A 88 1.92 -11.77 -6.65
C LEU A 88 2.32 -10.85 -7.82
N PHE A 89 3.59 -10.44 -7.86
CA PHE A 89 4.20 -9.72 -8.98
C PHE A 89 4.88 -10.70 -9.93
N PHE A 90 4.68 -10.53 -11.24
CA PHE A 90 5.31 -11.40 -12.24
C PHE A 90 6.80 -11.12 -12.37
N ASP A 91 7.22 -9.89 -12.11
CA ASP A 91 8.61 -9.49 -12.15
C ASP A 91 8.93 -8.60 -10.95
N ILE A 92 9.84 -9.08 -10.09
CA ILE A 92 10.27 -8.33 -8.91
C ILE A 92 11.24 -7.20 -9.25
N ASN A 93 11.89 -7.25 -10.41
CA ASN A 93 12.76 -6.17 -10.89
C ASN A 93 11.92 -5.00 -11.41
N GLU A 94 10.73 -5.27 -11.96
CA GLU A 94 9.82 -4.29 -12.55
C GLU A 94 8.44 -4.27 -11.87
N LEU A 95 8.38 -3.82 -10.62
CA LEU A 95 7.14 -3.83 -9.82
C LEU A 95 5.99 -3.00 -10.40
N ARG A 96 6.31 -1.91 -11.12
CA ARG A 96 5.29 -1.02 -11.74
C ARG A 96 4.91 -1.47 -13.15
N ASN A 97 5.83 -2.10 -13.86
CA ASN A 97 5.72 -2.47 -15.27
C ASN A 97 5.66 -4.00 -15.44
N SER A 98 4.96 -4.67 -14.54
CA SER A 98 4.70 -6.10 -14.62
C SER A 98 3.25 -6.43 -14.32
N LEU A 99 2.83 -7.58 -14.82
CA LEU A 99 1.55 -8.17 -14.47
C LEU A 99 1.58 -8.55 -13.00
N LYS A 100 0.47 -8.33 -12.33
CA LYS A 100 0.22 -8.75 -10.95
C LYS A 100 -1.11 -9.47 -10.89
N ILE A 101 -1.16 -10.55 -10.11
CA ILE A 101 -2.35 -11.40 -9.98
C ILE A 101 -2.62 -11.72 -8.51
N CYS A 102 -3.87 -12.04 -8.20
CA CYS A 102 -4.25 -12.57 -6.90
C CYS A 102 -4.02 -14.09 -6.87
N VAL A 103 -3.33 -14.57 -5.84
CA VAL A 103 -3.02 -15.98 -5.60
C VAL A 103 -3.55 -16.44 -4.25
N LYS A 104 -3.87 -17.73 -4.17
CA LYS A 104 -4.36 -18.38 -2.95
C LYS A 104 -3.31 -18.48 -1.85
N GLN A 105 -2.06 -18.69 -2.25
CA GLN A 105 -0.92 -18.83 -1.35
C GLN A 105 0.32 -18.29 -2.04
N CYS A 106 1.20 -17.59 -1.33
CA CYS A 106 2.50 -17.19 -1.86
C CYS A 106 3.38 -18.41 -2.17
N PRO A 107 4.32 -18.31 -3.13
CA PRO A 107 5.26 -19.39 -3.46
C PRO A 107 5.98 -19.95 -2.21
N PRO A 108 5.77 -21.22 -1.82
CA PRO A 108 6.37 -21.79 -0.62
C PRO A 108 7.83 -22.23 -0.82
N LYS A 109 8.30 -22.24 -2.07
CA LYS A 109 9.66 -22.58 -2.48
C LYS A 109 9.97 -21.85 -3.77
N THR A 110 11.25 -21.77 -4.13
CA THR A 110 11.68 -21.19 -5.39
C THR A 110 11.44 -22.17 -6.55
N PHE A 111 10.81 -21.68 -7.62
CA PHE A 111 10.59 -22.43 -8.86
C PHE A 111 11.53 -21.89 -9.94
N TYR A 112 12.49 -22.72 -10.37
CA TYR A 112 13.47 -22.33 -11.40
C TYR A 112 13.00 -22.64 -12.82
N LYS A 113 12.07 -23.59 -12.95
CA LYS A 113 11.56 -24.07 -14.23
C LYS A 113 10.05 -23.90 -14.29
N ILE A 114 9.52 -23.74 -15.49
CA ILE A 114 8.08 -23.60 -15.68
C ILE A 114 7.35 -24.91 -15.41
N GLU A 115 7.99 -26.05 -15.70
CA GLU A 115 7.43 -27.38 -15.48
C GLU A 115 7.13 -27.63 -13.99
N ASP A 116 7.97 -27.08 -13.10
CA ASP A 116 7.78 -27.18 -11.65
C ASP A 116 6.49 -26.47 -11.19
N LEU A 117 6.11 -25.38 -11.85
CA LEU A 117 4.84 -24.67 -11.59
C LEU A 117 3.65 -25.54 -12.00
N GLY A 118 3.73 -26.22 -13.14
CA GLY A 118 2.72 -27.17 -13.61
C GLY A 118 2.53 -28.33 -12.64
N GLN A 119 3.63 -28.93 -12.20
CA GLN A 119 3.59 -30.01 -11.22
C GLN A 119 2.98 -29.55 -9.89
N TYR A 120 3.37 -28.37 -9.40
CA TYR A 120 2.85 -27.82 -8.15
C TYR A 120 1.34 -27.54 -8.23
N TYR A 121 0.87 -26.99 -9.36
CA TYR A 121 -0.56 -26.78 -9.60
C TYR A 121 -1.35 -28.10 -9.56
N ARG A 122 -0.83 -29.18 -10.14
CA ARG A 122 -1.51 -30.49 -10.12
C ARG A 122 -1.66 -31.05 -8.72
N GLN A 123 -0.64 -30.89 -7.88
CA GLN A 123 -0.61 -31.40 -6.51
C GLN A 123 -1.46 -30.57 -5.55
N ASN A 124 -1.35 -29.23 -5.61
CA ASN A 124 -1.92 -28.33 -4.60
C ASN A 124 -3.14 -27.54 -5.09
N LYS A 125 -3.42 -27.56 -6.39
CA LYS A 125 -4.43 -26.71 -7.05
C LYS A 125 -4.20 -25.21 -6.81
N VAL A 126 -2.93 -24.81 -6.67
CA VAL A 126 -2.50 -23.40 -6.54
C VAL A 126 -1.66 -23.05 -7.76
N GLY A 127 -2.06 -22.00 -8.48
CA GLY A 127 -1.42 -21.55 -9.70
C GLY A 127 -0.82 -20.15 -9.57
N TYR A 128 0.30 -19.92 -10.23
CA TYR A 128 1.05 -18.66 -10.24
C TYR A 128 1.05 -17.93 -11.59
N CYS A 129 0.61 -18.61 -12.65
CA CYS A 129 0.32 -18.01 -13.95
C CYS A 129 -1.06 -17.33 -13.96
N ASN A 130 -1.38 -16.64 -15.06
CA ASN A 130 -2.65 -15.96 -15.30
C ASN A 130 -3.86 -16.88 -15.03
N TYR A 131 -5.01 -16.31 -14.65
CA TYR A 131 -6.20 -17.00 -14.17
C TYR A 131 -6.73 -18.10 -15.09
N LYS A 132 -6.63 -17.93 -16.42
CA LYS A 132 -7.07 -18.91 -17.43
C LYS A 132 -5.92 -19.74 -18.02
N PHE A 133 -4.73 -19.68 -17.44
CA PHE A 133 -3.60 -20.44 -17.93
C PHE A 133 -3.88 -21.95 -17.82
N ASN A 134 -3.73 -22.66 -18.94
CA ASN A 134 -3.96 -24.09 -18.99
C ASN A 134 -2.66 -24.83 -18.65
N TYR A 135 -2.51 -25.23 -17.38
CA TYR A 135 -1.31 -25.96 -16.93
C TYR A 135 -1.09 -27.30 -17.63
N ASN A 136 -2.10 -27.88 -18.28
CA ASN A 136 -1.94 -29.12 -19.06
C ASN A 136 -1.11 -28.90 -20.34
N GLU A 137 -0.99 -27.65 -20.79
CA GLU A 137 -0.17 -27.30 -21.96
C GLU A 137 1.32 -27.48 -21.70
N LEU A 138 1.74 -27.37 -20.43
CA LEU A 138 3.14 -27.57 -20.01
C LEU A 138 3.61 -29.02 -20.14
N ASP A 139 2.71 -30.00 -20.15
CA ASP A 139 3.06 -31.42 -20.14
C ASP A 139 3.14 -32.04 -21.54
N LYS A 140 2.87 -31.27 -22.61
CA LYS A 140 2.86 -31.80 -23.98
C LYS A 140 4.30 -32.11 -24.44
N PRO A 141 4.68 -33.40 -24.58
CA PRO A 141 6.07 -33.81 -24.82
C PRO A 141 6.63 -33.33 -26.16
N ASN A 142 5.76 -33.03 -27.12
CA ASN A 142 6.14 -32.61 -28.47
C ASN A 142 6.06 -31.09 -28.68
N GLN A 143 5.68 -30.33 -27.66
CA GLN A 143 5.54 -28.88 -27.74
C GLN A 143 6.70 -28.21 -27.00
N LYS A 144 7.73 -27.81 -27.75
CA LYS A 144 8.86 -27.05 -27.21
C LYS A 144 8.39 -25.61 -27.00
N TRP A 145 8.02 -25.27 -25.76
CA TRP A 145 7.61 -23.93 -25.41
C TRP A 145 8.82 -23.01 -25.37
N ASP A 146 8.68 -21.83 -25.99
CA ASP A 146 9.64 -20.76 -25.76
C ASP A 146 9.40 -20.19 -24.36
N VAL A 147 10.22 -20.62 -23.41
CA VAL A 147 10.20 -20.16 -22.01
C VAL A 147 10.29 -18.64 -21.94
N HIS A 148 11.02 -18.02 -22.88
CA HIS A 148 11.12 -16.57 -22.94
C HIS A 148 9.82 -15.91 -23.29
N VAL A 149 8.89 -16.53 -24.04
CA VAL A 149 7.57 -15.95 -24.34
C VAL A 149 6.60 -16.18 -23.18
N LEU A 150 6.71 -17.34 -22.53
CA LEU A 150 5.82 -17.75 -21.47
C LEU A 150 6.10 -17.02 -20.14
N SER A 151 7.38 -16.85 -19.80
CA SER A 151 7.85 -16.24 -18.57
C SER A 151 8.37 -14.82 -18.86
N ARG A 152 7.45 -13.85 -18.94
CA ARG A 152 7.76 -12.41 -19.14
C ARG A 152 6.97 -11.58 -18.15
N SER A 153 7.38 -10.32 -17.95
CA SER A 153 6.70 -9.37 -17.08
C SER A 153 5.21 -9.20 -17.43
N TYR A 154 4.82 -9.33 -18.71
CA TYR A 154 3.41 -9.34 -19.18
C TYR A 154 2.99 -10.68 -19.82
N GLY A 155 3.79 -11.73 -19.63
CA GLY A 155 3.51 -13.05 -20.17
C GLY A 155 2.33 -13.73 -19.47
N PRO A 156 1.95 -14.93 -19.91
CA PRO A 156 0.96 -15.75 -19.20
C PRO A 156 1.46 -16.25 -17.85
N CYS A 157 2.78 -16.35 -17.63
CA CYS A 157 3.39 -16.78 -16.38
C CYS A 157 4.46 -15.77 -15.89
N PRO A 158 4.74 -15.74 -14.57
CA PRO A 158 5.80 -14.92 -13.99
C PRO A 158 7.17 -15.19 -14.59
N VAL A 159 8.06 -14.20 -14.49
CA VAL A 159 9.48 -14.36 -14.84
C VAL A 159 10.11 -15.37 -13.89
N LEU A 160 10.89 -16.30 -14.45
CA LEU A 160 11.64 -17.27 -13.67
C LEU A 160 12.99 -16.67 -13.21
N PRO A 161 13.50 -17.05 -12.02
CA PRO A 161 12.86 -17.94 -11.06
C PRO A 161 11.75 -17.25 -10.26
N VAL A 162 10.68 -17.98 -9.93
CA VAL A 162 9.66 -17.51 -8.99
C VAL A 162 10.14 -17.80 -7.58
N TYR A 163 10.63 -16.78 -6.88
CA TYR A 163 11.24 -16.91 -5.57
C TYR A 163 10.25 -17.31 -4.47
N GLU A 164 10.72 -18.13 -3.52
CA GLU A 164 10.02 -18.37 -2.26
C GLU A 164 9.66 -17.06 -1.58
N SER A 165 8.40 -16.90 -1.20
CA SER A 165 7.86 -15.64 -0.71
C SER A 165 6.95 -15.83 0.50
N THR A 166 6.97 -14.85 1.40
CA THR A 166 6.08 -14.78 2.56
C THR A 166 5.04 -13.68 2.38
N PRO A 167 3.82 -13.87 2.90
CA PRO A 167 2.80 -12.83 2.84
C PRO A 167 3.13 -11.67 3.81
N VAL A 168 3.19 -10.46 3.28
CA VAL A 168 3.32 -9.20 4.04
C VAL A 168 2.28 -8.22 3.50
N LEU A 169 1.37 -7.74 4.34
CA LEU A 169 0.25 -6.86 3.94
C LEU A 169 -0.47 -7.38 2.68
N ASN A 170 -0.88 -8.65 2.67
CA ASN A 170 -1.55 -9.30 1.54
C ASN A 170 -0.76 -9.27 0.22
N ARG A 171 0.57 -9.11 0.25
CA ARG A 171 1.47 -9.17 -0.90
C ARG A 171 2.54 -10.22 -0.69
N CYS A 172 2.93 -10.91 -1.74
CA CYS A 172 3.99 -11.91 -1.69
C CYS A 172 5.36 -11.21 -1.78
N VAL A 173 6.11 -11.26 -0.69
CA VAL A 173 7.46 -10.69 -0.58
C VAL A 173 8.48 -11.82 -0.62
N PRO A 174 9.41 -11.84 -1.59
CA PRO A 174 10.47 -12.83 -1.65
C PRO A 174 11.29 -12.86 -0.37
N LYS A 175 11.65 -14.06 0.09
CA LYS A 175 12.61 -14.21 1.19
C LYS A 175 13.99 -13.72 0.72
N PRO A 176 14.81 -13.13 1.61
CA PRO A 176 16.16 -12.73 1.26
C PRO A 176 16.97 -13.95 0.82
N VAL A 177 17.46 -13.93 -0.42
CA VAL A 177 18.36 -14.95 -0.98
C VAL A 177 19.50 -14.24 -1.68
N LYS A 178 20.66 -14.89 -1.79
CA LYS A 178 21.89 -14.29 -2.38
C LYS A 178 21.71 -13.78 -3.81
N GLU A 179 20.73 -14.31 -4.55
CA GLU A 179 20.43 -13.96 -5.94
C GLU A 179 19.56 -12.71 -6.08
N ILE A 180 18.86 -12.29 -5.01
CA ILE A 180 18.03 -11.08 -5.03
C ILE A 180 18.87 -9.93 -4.48
N SER A 181 18.97 -8.84 -5.25
CA SER A 181 19.66 -7.65 -4.76
C SER A 181 18.90 -7.00 -3.61
N ASP A 182 19.64 -6.55 -2.58
CA ASP A 182 19.06 -5.78 -1.48
C ASP A 182 18.30 -4.54 -1.95
N ALA A 183 18.68 -3.98 -3.11
CA ALA A 183 18.00 -2.86 -3.75
C ALA A 183 16.58 -3.20 -4.23
N ILE A 184 16.38 -4.40 -4.80
CA ILE A 184 15.05 -4.88 -5.22
C ILE A 184 14.19 -5.10 -3.98
N LEU A 185 14.77 -5.74 -2.96
CA LEU A 185 14.07 -6.01 -1.72
C LEU A 185 13.72 -4.70 -1.00
N SER A 186 14.62 -3.74 -0.96
CA SER A 186 14.36 -2.40 -0.40
C SER A 186 13.34 -1.61 -1.19
N ASN A 187 13.28 -1.75 -2.52
CA ASN A 187 12.23 -1.11 -3.33
C ASN A 187 10.85 -1.72 -3.05
N LEU A 188 10.78 -3.04 -2.92
CA LEU A 188 9.55 -3.74 -2.56
C LEU A 188 9.11 -3.37 -1.13
N TYR A 189 10.03 -3.39 -0.17
CA TYR A 189 9.77 -2.94 1.18
C TYR A 189 9.43 -1.46 1.21
N GLY A 190 10.07 -0.58 0.44
CA GLY A 190 9.71 0.83 0.35
C GLY A 190 8.27 1.05 -0.11
N LEU A 191 7.80 0.22 -1.05
CA LEU A 191 6.41 0.22 -1.50
C LEU A 191 5.44 -0.21 -0.38
N LEU A 192 5.87 -1.09 0.53
CA LEU A 192 5.10 -1.51 1.70
C LEU A 192 5.22 -0.53 2.88
N ASN A 193 6.40 0.04 3.09
CA ASN A 193 6.78 0.85 4.26
C ASN A 193 6.09 2.22 4.26
N ASN A 194 5.56 2.68 3.13
CA ASN A 194 4.63 3.81 3.12
C ASN A 194 3.45 3.60 4.10
N TRP A 195 3.10 2.35 4.43
CA TRP A 195 2.09 2.03 5.43
C TRP A 195 2.60 2.10 6.87
N ASP A 196 3.78 1.56 7.15
CA ASP A 196 4.43 1.69 8.46
C ASP A 196 4.69 3.16 8.80
N THR A 197 5.05 3.99 7.81
CA THR A 197 5.13 5.43 8.03
C THR A 197 3.79 6.06 8.38
N LEU A 198 2.68 5.60 7.79
CA LEU A 198 1.35 6.07 8.15
C LEU A 198 0.96 5.61 9.56
N GLU A 199 1.22 4.36 9.92
CA GLU A 199 0.98 3.84 11.27
C GLU A 199 1.78 4.61 12.31
N LYS A 200 3.06 4.87 12.03
CA LYS A 200 3.93 5.67 12.90
C LYS A 200 3.45 7.11 13.02
N VAL A 201 3.06 7.75 11.92
CA VAL A 201 2.48 9.11 11.95
C VAL A 201 1.19 9.14 12.77
N LEU A 202 0.32 8.14 12.65
CA LEU A 202 -0.90 8.02 13.46
C LEU A 202 -0.59 7.79 14.94
N ALA A 203 0.42 6.97 15.26
CA ALA A 203 0.88 6.73 16.63
C ALA A 203 1.48 8.00 17.26
N ASP A 204 2.28 8.74 16.50
CA ASP A 204 2.88 10.01 16.94
C ASP A 204 1.80 11.09 17.16
N LEU A 205 0.80 11.17 16.27
CA LEU A 205 -0.40 12.01 16.43
C LEU A 205 -1.20 11.64 17.68
N TYR A 206 -1.42 10.34 17.90
CA TYR A 206 -2.16 9.86 19.07
C TYR A 206 -1.41 10.16 20.38
N THR A 207 -0.08 10.03 20.38
CA THR A 207 0.76 10.35 21.53
C THR A 207 0.75 11.86 21.81
N SER A 208 0.77 12.67 20.76
CA SER A 208 0.81 14.15 20.85
C SER A 208 -0.57 14.80 21.03
N LYS A 209 -1.65 14.02 21.09
CA LYS A 209 -3.04 14.55 21.09
C LYS A 209 -3.31 15.59 22.18
N PHE A 210 -2.76 15.40 23.38
CA PHE A 210 -2.98 16.32 24.50
C PHE A 210 -2.21 17.62 24.35
N VAL A 211 -1.05 17.59 23.68
CA VAL A 211 -0.27 18.80 23.35
C VAL A 211 -1.02 19.61 22.30
N ILE A 212 -1.55 18.96 21.26
CA ILE A 212 -2.34 19.60 20.21
C ILE A 212 -3.60 20.25 20.81
N ILE A 213 -4.33 19.52 21.65
CA ILE A 213 -5.50 20.05 22.36
C ILE A 213 -5.10 21.21 23.28
N GLY A 214 -4.00 21.07 24.02
CA GLY A 214 -3.48 22.14 24.88
C GLY A 214 -3.16 23.43 24.11
N LEU A 215 -2.59 23.33 22.90
CA LEU A 215 -2.31 24.50 22.06
C LEU A 215 -3.56 25.16 21.47
N ILE A 216 -4.64 24.40 21.25
CA ILE A 216 -5.92 24.91 20.74
C ILE A 216 -6.73 25.62 21.84
N PHE A 217 -6.64 25.15 23.09
CA PHE A 217 -7.42 25.68 24.21
C PHE A 217 -6.67 26.66 25.14
N CYS A 218 -5.37 26.84 24.96
CA CYS A 218 -4.54 27.74 25.79
C CYS A 218 -4.18 29.06 25.06
N HIS A 219 -5.09 29.55 24.21
CA HIS A 219 -4.98 30.87 23.56
C HIS A 219 -6.07 31.83 24.06
#